data_AF-C7BTI8-F1
#
_entry.id   AF-C7BTI8-F1
#
_cell.length_a   1.000
_cell.length_b   1.000
_cell.length_c   1.000
_cell.angle_alpha   90.00
_cell.angle_beta   90.00
_cell.angle_gamma   90.00
#
_symmetry.space_group_name_H-M   'P 1'
#
loop_
_entity.id
_entity.type
_entity.pdbx_description
1 polymer ?
#
loop_
_entity_poly.entity_id
_entity_poly.type
_entity_poly.pdbx_seq_one_letter_code
_entity_poly.pdbx_strand_id
1 'polypeptide(L)' 'MLTKLKEIELDIKKTIAILVLLGICLFLYLLALDRYCDQGEKFDSGICFVTRYLPF' A
#
# COMPACT_ATOMS: atom_id res chain seq x y z
N MET A 1 1.21 -33.09 -16.52
CA MET A 1 1.66 -31.75 -16.97
C MET A 1 0.65 -30.66 -16.60
N LEU A 2 -0.64 -30.83 -16.89
CA LEU A 2 -1.73 -29.89 -16.54
C LEU A 2 -1.85 -29.54 -15.04
N THR A 3 -1.53 -30.45 -14.14
CA THR A 3 -1.58 -30.24 -12.68
C THR A 3 -0.61 -29.17 -12.19
N LYS A 4 0.55 -29.02 -12.86
CA LYS A 4 1.57 -28.03 -12.47
C LYS A 4 1.21 -26.61 -12.87
N LEU A 5 0.51 -26.41 -13.98
CA LEU A 5 0.03 -25.08 -14.38
C LEU A 5 -1.00 -24.53 -13.39
N LYS A 6 -1.91 -25.38 -12.88
CA LYS A 6 -2.98 -24.96 -11.96
C LYS A 6 -2.44 -24.58 -10.58
N GLU A 7 -1.37 -25.23 -10.14
CA GLU A 7 -0.65 -24.93 -8.89
C GLU A 7 0.03 -23.55 -8.95
N ILE A 8 0.70 -23.24 -10.07
CA ILE A 8 1.35 -21.93 -10.32
C ILE A 8 0.31 -20.80 -10.41
N GLU A 9 -0.81 -21.04 -11.09
CA GLU A 9 -1.87 -20.03 -11.22
C GLU A 9 -2.51 -19.67 -9.86
N LEU A 10 -2.60 -20.65 -8.95
CA LEU A 10 -3.12 -20.45 -7.59
C LEU A 10 -2.16 -19.62 -6.73
N ASP A 11 -0.86 -19.90 -6.81
CA ASP A 11 0.18 -19.13 -6.09
C ASP A 11 0.28 -17.68 -6.60
N ILE A 12 0.15 -17.47 -7.91
CA ILE A 12 0.12 -16.11 -8.50
C ILE A 12 -1.13 -15.35 -8.02
N LYS A 13 -2.32 -15.96 -8.03
CA LYS A 13 -3.54 -15.29 -7.53
C LYS A 13 -3.43 -14.92 -6.06
N LYS A 14 -2.86 -15.80 -5.24
CA LYS A 14 -2.61 -15.54 -3.82
C LYS A 14 -1.60 -14.40 -3.63
N THR A 15 -0.53 -14.38 -4.42
CA THR A 15 0.49 -13.32 -4.39
C THR A 15 -0.10 -11.97 -4.81
N ILE A 16 -0.89 -11.94 -5.88
CA ILE A 16 -1.59 -10.73 -6.33
C ILE A 16 -2.56 -10.24 -5.25
N ALA A 17 -3.33 -11.13 -4.61
CA ALA A 17 -4.24 -10.74 -3.54
C ALA A 17 -3.51 -10.11 -2.36
N ILE A 18 -2.35 -10.67 -1.96
CA ILE A 18 -1.50 -10.10 -0.90
C ILE A 18 -0.95 -8.73 -1.32
N LEU A 19 -0.50 -8.59 -2.58
CA LEU A 19 0.04 -7.33 -3.10
C LEU A 19 -1.04 -6.23 -3.14
N VAL A 20 -2.26 -6.58 -3.56
CA VAL A 20 -3.41 -5.66 -3.56
C VAL A 20 -3.78 -5.25 -2.13
N LEU A 21 -3.83 -6.21 -1.20
CA LEU A 21 -4.11 -5.92 0.21
C LEU A 21 -3.07 -4.98 0.81
N LEU A 22 -1.77 -5.24 0.56
CA LEU A 22 -0.67 -4.37 0.95
C LEU A 22 -0.83 -2.97 0.34
N GLY A 23 -1.16 -2.89 -0.95
CA GLY A 23 -1.40 -1.61 -1.63
C GLY A 23 -2.54 -0.80 -0.99
N ILE A 24 -3.66 -1.45 -0.66
CA ILE A 24 -4.79 -0.81 0.02
C ILE A 24 -4.40 -0.36 1.44
N CYS A 25 -3.70 -1.21 2.20
CA CYS A 25 -3.20 -0.86 3.53
C CYS A 25 -2.26 0.35 3.50
N LEU A 26 -1.33 0.38 2.54
CA LEU A 26 -0.41 1.51 2.34
C LEU A 26 -1.18 2.78 1.93
N PHE A 27 -2.17 2.66 1.04
CA PHE A 27 -2.99 3.79 0.63
C PHE A 27 -3.79 4.38 1.80
N LEU A 28 -4.47 3.53 2.58
CA LEU A 28 -5.20 3.96 3.78
C LEU A 28 -4.27 4.55 4.85
N TYR A 29 -3.06 4.01 4.99
CA TYR A 29 -2.04 4.55 5.89
C TYR A 29 -1.60 5.95 5.48
N LEU A 30 -1.30 6.16 4.19
CA LEU A 30 -0.92 7.47 3.66
C LEU A 30 -2.06 8.49 3.78
N LEU A 31 -3.29 8.07 3.49
CA LEU A 31 -4.48 8.93 3.61
C LEU A 31 -4.73 9.32 5.07
N ALA A 32 -4.59 8.38 6.00
CA ALA A 32 -4.63 8.70 7.42
C ALA A 32 -3.52 9.69 7.78
N LEU A 33 -2.30 9.44 7.33
CA LEU A 33 -1.13 10.29 7.61
C LEU A 33 -1.32 11.71 7.09
N ASP A 34 -1.86 11.91 5.89
CA ASP A 34 -2.18 13.22 5.32
C ASP A 34 -3.14 14.01 6.22
N ARG A 35 -4.18 13.35 6.73
CA ARG A 35 -5.16 13.95 7.65
C ARG A 35 -4.59 14.27 9.03
N TYR A 36 -3.59 13.51 9.49
CA TYR A 36 -2.85 13.79 10.72
C TYR A 36 -1.86 14.95 10.53
N CYS A 37 -1.19 15.02 9.38
CA CYS A 37 -0.29 16.09 8.99
C CYS A 37 -0.98 17.46 8.91
N ASP A 38 -2.19 17.49 8.35
CA ASP A 38 -3.00 18.71 8.26
C ASP A 38 -3.37 19.29 9.65
N GLN A 39 -3.37 18.46 10.69
CA GLN A 39 -3.64 18.86 12.08
C GLN A 39 -2.42 19.46 12.82
N GLY A 40 -1.26 19.59 12.16
CA GLY A 40 -0.12 20.35 12.69
C GLY A 40 0.72 19.63 13.77
N GLU A 41 0.49 18.34 13.98
CA GLU A 41 1.30 17.52 14.87
C GLU A 41 2.66 17.22 14.21
N LYS A 42 3.76 17.49 14.92
CA LYS A 42 5.16 17.40 14.45
C LYS A 42 5.68 15.96 14.30
N PHE A 43 4.83 15.02 13.90
CA PHE A 43 5.22 13.64 13.64
C PHE A 43 5.76 13.57 12.20
N ASP A 44 7.08 13.39 12.05
CA ASP A 44 7.77 13.10 10.79
C ASP A 44 7.72 14.18 9.70
N SER A 45 8.47 15.27 9.91
CA SER A 45 8.82 16.24 8.87
C SER A 45 9.43 15.64 7.59
N GLY A 46 9.89 14.38 7.62
CA GLY A 46 10.38 13.65 6.44
C GLY A 46 9.28 13.01 5.60
N ILE A 47 8.41 12.19 6.21
CA ILE A 47 7.40 11.41 5.46
C ILE A 47 6.29 12.33 4.97
N CYS A 48 5.85 13.27 5.81
CA CYS A 48 4.83 14.26 5.48
C CYS A 48 5.23 15.18 4.30
N PHE A 49 6.52 15.52 4.20
CA PHE A 49 7.07 16.30 3.09
C PHE A 49 7.11 15.49 1.78
N VAL A 50 7.41 14.19 1.86
CA VAL A 50 7.40 13.28 0.71
C VAL A 50 5.97 13.03 0.22
N THR A 51 5.00 12.83 1.12
CA THR A 51 3.58 12.70 0.75
C THR A 51 3.03 13.99 0.15
N ARG A 52 3.44 15.17 0.62
CA ARG A 52 3.05 16.46 -0.01
C ARG A 52 3.49 16.58 -1.48
N TYR A 53 4.54 15.87 -1.88
CA TYR A 53 5.03 15.82 -3.27
C TYR A 53 4.35 14.74 -4.12
N LEU A 54 3.67 13.78 -3.48
CA LEU A 54 2.83 12.79 -4.16
C LEU A 54 1.43 13.39 -4.34
N PRO A 55 0.98 13.67 -5.57
CA PRO A 55 -0.34 14.23 -5.82
C PRO A 55 -1.40 13.12 -5.72
N PHE A 56 -1.69 12.66 -4.51
CA PHE A 56 -2.91 11.88 -4.26
C PHE A 56 -4.10 12.80 -3.97
#